data_AF-A0A9P8FRF7-F1
#
_entry.id   AF-A0A9P8FRF7-F1
#
_cell.length_a   1.000
_cell.length_b   1.000
_cell.length_c   1.000
_cell.angle_alpha   90.00
_cell.angle_beta   90.00
_cell.angle_gamma   90.00
#
_symmetry.space_group_name_H-M   'P 1'
#
loop_
_entity.id
_entity.type
_entity.pdbx_description
1 polymer ?
#
loop_
_entity_poly.entity_id
_entity_poly.type
_entity_poly.pdbx_seq_one_letter_code
_entity_poly.pdbx_strand_id
1 'polypeptide(L)'
;NGRVLPNTMSMTGGASNATIANCLDACAKSGLSVCGAEYYQECYGGSVAPSSSLIAGSDPLAAGCNYPCNGNKTEACGGSNKILVYINNGTASASAHRRW
;
A
#
# COMPACT_ATOMS: atom_id res chain seq x y z
N ASN A 1 3.42 13.46 15.65
CA ASN A 1 4.10 12.44 14.82
C ASN A 1 2.99 11.76 14.02
N GLY A 2 2.58 12.38 12.90
CA GLY A 2 1.37 11.98 12.17
C GLY A 2 1.76 11.31 10.87
N ARG A 3 1.71 9.98 10.83
CA ARG A 3 1.88 9.25 9.58
C ARG A 3 0.71 9.57 8.65
N VAL A 4 0.98 9.51 7.35
CA VAL A 4 -0.01 9.77 6.29
C VAL A 4 -1.19 8.80 6.39
N LEU A 5 -0.92 7.54 6.75
CA LEU A 5 -1.91 6.52 7.04
C LEU A 5 -1.71 6.00 8.48
N PRO A 6 -2.77 5.91 9.30
CA PRO A 6 -2.63 5.65 10.72
C PRO A 6 -2.49 4.18 11.09
N ASN A 7 -2.99 3.24 10.28
CA ASN A 7 -3.00 1.82 10.62
C ASN A 7 -1.81 1.10 10.01
N THR A 8 -1.04 0.35 10.80
CA THR A 8 -0.04 -0.59 10.30
C THR A 8 -0.70 -1.94 10.01
N MET A 9 -0.25 -2.62 8.96
CA MET A 9 -0.82 -3.90 8.56
C MET A 9 0.27 -4.93 8.35
N SER A 10 -0.02 -6.17 8.75
CA SER A 10 0.89 -7.29 8.56
C SER A 10 0.60 -7.96 7.22
N MET A 11 1.59 -7.98 6.34
CA MET A 11 1.49 -8.66 5.04
C MET A 11 1.63 -10.17 5.21
N THR A 12 0.95 -10.93 4.34
CA THR A 12 1.09 -12.39 4.29
C THR A 12 2.54 -12.75 3.91
N GLY A 13 3.17 -13.65 4.68
CA GLY A 13 4.58 -14.02 4.49
C GLY A 13 5.58 -13.04 5.12
N GLY A 14 5.12 -11.99 5.81
CA GLY A 14 5.96 -11.04 6.54
C GLY A 14 6.80 -10.11 5.64
N ALA A 15 7.69 -9.35 6.27
CA ALA A 15 8.47 -8.28 5.63
C ALA A 15 9.30 -8.75 4.41
N SER A 16 9.83 -9.97 4.45
CA SER A 16 10.63 -10.53 3.33
C SER A 16 9.79 -10.84 2.09
N ASN A 17 8.48 -11.07 2.24
CA ASN A 17 7.56 -11.34 1.14
C ASN A 17 6.65 -10.13 0.85
N ALA A 18 7.08 -8.95 1.27
CA ALA A 18 6.30 -7.75 1.07
C ALA A 18 6.18 -7.43 -0.43
N THR A 19 4.94 -7.27 -0.89
CA THR A 19 4.58 -6.85 -2.24
C THR A 19 3.40 -5.90 -2.14
N ILE A 20 3.16 -5.11 -3.19
CA ILE A 20 1.98 -4.24 -3.24
C ILE A 20 0.71 -5.07 -3.14
N ALA A 21 0.64 -6.19 -3.87
CA ALA A 21 -0.51 -7.10 -3.83
C ALA A 21 -0.82 -7.58 -2.40
N ASN A 22 0.20 -8.01 -1.64
CA ASN A 22 0.01 -8.46 -0.26
C ASN A 22 -0.44 -7.32 0.67
N CYS A 23 0.04 -6.10 0.43
CA CYS A 23 -0.38 -4.92 1.19
C CYS A 23 -1.85 -4.56 0.92
N LEU A 24 -2.24 -4.54 -0.35
CA LEU A 24 -3.62 -4.25 -0.76
C LEU A 24 -4.60 -5.31 -0.25
N ASP A 25 -4.20 -6.58 -0.27
CA ASP A 25 -5.01 -7.68 0.27
C ASP A 25 -5.20 -7.55 1.79
N ALA A 26 -4.14 -7.27 2.54
CA ALA A 26 -4.25 -7.02 3.99
C ALA A 26 -5.14 -5.81 4.29
N CYS A 27 -4.99 -4.73 3.52
CA CYS A 27 -5.80 -3.52 3.60
C CYS A 27 -7.29 -3.77 3.35
N ALA A 28 -7.60 -4.51 2.29
CA ALA A 28 -8.97 -4.87 1.94
C ALA A 28 -9.60 -5.77 3.01
N LYS A 29 -8.85 -6.73 3.57
CA LYS A 29 -9.29 -7.58 4.68
C LYS A 29 -9.56 -6.78 5.96
N SER A 30 -8.87 -5.67 6.15
CA SER A 30 -9.14 -4.72 7.24
C SER A 30 -10.28 -3.74 6.95
N GLY A 31 -10.92 -3.81 5.78
CA GLY A 31 -12.03 -2.93 5.41
C GLY A 31 -11.62 -1.48 5.13
N LEU A 32 -10.34 -1.25 4.82
CA LEU A 32 -9.79 0.08 4.56
C LEU A 32 -9.78 0.37 3.05
N SER A 33 -10.23 1.57 2.67
CA SER A 33 -10.33 1.98 1.26
C SER A 33 -9.03 2.60 0.73
N VAL A 34 -8.10 2.96 1.61
CA VAL A 34 -6.83 3.58 1.27
C VAL A 34 -5.71 2.79 1.89
N CYS A 35 -4.75 2.40 1.06
CA CYS A 35 -3.64 1.55 1.42
C CYS A 35 -2.34 2.22 1.00
N GLY A 36 -1.21 1.86 1.59
CA GLY A 36 0.05 2.34 1.10
C GLY A 36 1.23 1.53 1.58
N ALA A 37 2.29 1.54 0.77
CA ALA A 37 3.54 0.87 1.07
C ALA A 37 4.64 1.90 1.35
N GLU A 38 5.43 1.66 2.38
CA GLU A 38 6.58 2.48 2.75
C GLU A 38 7.80 1.58 3.01
N TYR A 39 8.99 2.13 2.75
CA TYR A 39 10.28 1.54 3.15
C TYR A 39 10.43 0.03 2.87
N TYR A 40 10.31 -0.36 1.60
CA TYR A 40 10.54 -1.72 1.07
C TYR A 40 9.52 -2.80 1.51
N GLN A 41 8.90 -2.66 2.67
CA GLN A 41 8.14 -3.75 3.31
C GLN A 41 7.00 -3.32 4.24
N GLU A 42 6.88 -2.05 4.56
CA GLU A 42 5.88 -1.60 5.51
C GLU A 42 4.54 -1.39 4.79
N CYS A 43 3.46 -1.91 5.37
CA CYS A 43 2.11 -1.71 4.87
C CYS A 43 1.31 -0.85 5.83
N TYR A 44 0.61 0.12 5.26
CA TYR A 44 -0.25 1.02 6.01
C TYR A 44 -1.63 1.14 5.37
N GLY A 45 -2.63 1.46 6.18
CA GLY A 45 -4.02 1.60 5.73
C GLY A 45 -4.78 2.72 6.45
N GLY A 46 -5.82 3.22 5.80
CA GLY A 46 -6.74 4.22 6.32
C GLY A 46 -8.06 4.25 5.57
N SER A 47 -9.06 4.88 6.19
CA SER A 47 -10.39 5.05 5.59
C SER A 47 -10.49 6.34 4.77
N VAL A 48 -9.54 7.26 4.94
CA VAL A 48 -9.55 8.60 4.34
C VAL A 48 -8.28 8.78 3.51
N ALA A 49 -8.44 9.29 2.29
CA ALA A 49 -7.31 9.61 1.43
C ALA A 49 -6.51 10.79 2.02
N PRO A 50 -5.18 10.78 1.91
CA PRO A 50 -4.37 11.88 2.40
C PRO A 50 -4.67 13.18 1.65
N SER A 51 -4.49 14.31 2.33
CA SER A 51 -4.66 15.64 1.74
C SER A 51 -3.77 15.81 0.50
N SER A 52 -4.30 16.48 -0.52
CA SER A 52 -3.56 16.75 -1.76
C SER A 52 -2.26 17.51 -1.54
N SER A 53 -2.17 18.31 -0.47
CA SER A 53 -0.94 19.02 -0.04
C SER A 53 0.22 18.09 0.33
N LEU A 54 -0.03 16.79 0.56
CA LEU A 54 0.99 15.78 0.87
C LEU A 54 1.43 14.99 -0.37
N ILE A 55 0.80 15.21 -1.53
CA ILE A 55 1.13 14.53 -2.77
C ILE A 55 2.45 15.09 -3.31
N ALA A 56 3.45 14.22 -3.40
CA ALA A 56 4.76 14.58 -3.93
C ALA A 56 4.74 14.46 -5.46
N GLY A 57 4.36 15.54 -6.15
CA GLY A 57 4.41 15.63 -7.61
C GLY A 57 3.45 14.70 -8.36
N SER A 58 3.61 14.66 -9.68
CA SER A 58 2.75 13.86 -10.58
C SER A 58 3.31 12.46 -10.86
N ASP A 59 4.63 12.27 -10.72
CA ASP A 59 5.29 10.98 -10.88
C ASP A 59 5.84 10.50 -9.53
N PRO A 60 5.27 9.42 -8.95
CA PRO A 60 5.67 8.96 -7.61
C PRO A 60 7.10 8.41 -7.59
N LEU A 61 7.60 7.84 -8.69
CA LEU A 61 8.94 7.27 -8.74
C LEU A 61 10.01 8.36 -8.71
N ALA A 62 9.85 9.42 -9.50
CA ALA A 62 10.71 10.60 -9.47
C ALA A 62 10.61 11.36 -8.14
N ALA A 63 9.47 11.26 -7.44
CA ALA A 63 9.25 11.86 -6.13
C ALA A 63 9.87 11.08 -4.95
N GLY A 64 10.56 9.96 -5.23
CA GLY A 64 11.30 9.17 -4.24
C GLY A 64 10.54 7.96 -3.70
N CYS A 65 9.40 7.58 -4.29
CA CYS A 65 8.73 6.30 -4.01
C CYS A 65 9.27 5.17 -4.92
N ASN A 66 10.59 5.00 -4.99
CA ASN A 66 11.25 4.09 -5.93
C ASN A 66 11.97 2.90 -5.25
N TYR A 67 11.74 2.68 -3.95
CA TYR A 67 12.37 1.58 -3.24
C TYR A 67 11.72 0.26 -3.64
N PRO A 68 12.51 -0.74 -4.09
CA PRO A 68 11.95 -2.02 -4.51
C PRO A 68 11.27 -2.74 -3.34
N CYS A 69 10.18 -3.45 -3.59
CA CYS A 69 9.58 -4.29 -2.56
C CYS A 69 10.51 -5.47 -2.21
N ASN A 70 10.56 -5.86 -0.93
CA ASN A 70 11.39 -7.00 -0.49
C ASN A 70 11.00 -8.32 -1.19
N GLY A 71 9.69 -8.58 -1.32
CA GLY A 71 9.17 -9.79 -1.95
C GLY A 71 9.12 -9.72 -3.48
N ASN A 72 9.21 -8.52 -4.06
CA ASN A 72 9.26 -8.34 -5.50
C ASN A 72 10.03 -7.07 -5.91
N LYS A 73 11.24 -7.23 -6.41
CA LYS A 73 12.12 -6.11 -6.76
C LYS A 73 11.71 -5.35 -8.02
N THR A 74 10.72 -5.84 -8.77
CA THR A 74 10.20 -5.14 -9.95
C THR A 74 9.10 -4.13 -9.61
N GLU A 75 8.62 -4.14 -8.37
CA GLU A 75 7.57 -3.23 -7.87
C GLU A 75 8.18 -2.24 -6.87
N ALA A 76 7.61 -1.04 -6.80
CA ALA A 76 8.02 -0.04 -5.83
C ALA A 76 7.14 -0.09 -4.57
N CYS A 77 7.77 -0.09 -3.39
CA CYS A 77 7.15 -0.10 -2.06
C CYS A 77 7.52 1.18 -1.28
N GLY A 78 7.29 2.34 -1.90
CA GLY A 78 7.52 3.65 -1.30
C GLY A 78 9.00 4.06 -1.25
N GLY A 79 9.38 4.76 -0.20
CA GLY A 79 10.73 5.30 0.01
C GLY A 79 10.95 5.75 1.45
N SER A 80 12.07 6.44 1.71
CA SER A 80 12.37 6.94 3.05
C SER A 80 11.40 8.09 3.42
N ASN A 81 10.51 7.84 4.39
CA ASN A 81 9.42 8.77 4.76
C ASN A 81 8.57 9.18 3.55
N LYS A 82 8.37 8.25 2.62
CA LYS A 82 7.61 8.43 1.40
C LYS A 82 6.73 7.20 1.23
N ILE A 83 5.44 7.39 1.42
CA ILE A 83 4.46 6.33 1.25
C ILE A 83 3.90 6.38 -0.18
N LEU A 84 3.85 5.22 -0.83
CA LEU A 84 3.17 5.05 -2.09
C LEU A 84 1.73 4.63 -1.80
N VAL A 85 0.77 5.52 -2.08
CA VAL A 85 -0.64 5.37 -1.70
C VAL A 85 -1.47 4.83 -2.86
N TYR A 86 -2.31 3.86 -2.55
CA TYR A 86 -3.26 3.21 -3.44
C TYR A 86 -4.67 3.37 -2.88
N ILE A 87 -5.60 3.80 -3.72
CA ILE A 87 -7.00 3.95 -3.35
C ILE A 87 -7.76 2.78 -3.97
N ASN A 88 -8.30 1.91 -3.12
CA ASN A 88 -9.15 0.82 -3.58
C ASN A 88 -10.54 1.39 -3.87
N ASN A 89 -10.77 1.80 -5.12
CA ASN A 89 -12.02 2.42 -5.58
C ASN A 89 -13.18 1.41 -5.76
N GLY A 90 -13.17 0.32 -4.99
CA GLY A 90 -14.27 -0.65 -4.99
C GLY A 90 -14.55 -1.28 -6.35
N THR A 91 -13.51 -1.74 -7.06
CA THR A 91 -13.74 -2.84 -8.02
C THR A 91 -13.67 -4.15 -7.24
N ALA A 92 -14.80 -4.51 -6.66
CA ALA A 92 -15.08 -5.89 -6.32
C ALA A 92 -14.92 -6.73 -7.60
N SER A 93 -13.77 -7.39 -7.74
CA SER A 93 -13.55 -8.46 -8.72
C SER A 93 -12.39 -9.30 -8.22
N ALA A 94 -12.56 -10.53 -7.74
CA ALA A 94 -13.77 -11.30 -7.56
C ALA A 94 -13.48 -12.23 -6.38
N SER A 95 -14.40 -12.29 -5.42
CA SER A 95 -14.55 -13.49 -4.61
C SER A 95 -14.80 -14.64 -5.58
N ALA A 96 -13.74 -15.37 -5.92
CA ALA A 96 -13.81 -16.67 -6.53
C ALA A 96 -14.39 -17.66 -5.51
N HIS A 97 -15.68 -17.49 -5.21
CA HIS A 97 -16.49 -18.47 -4.51
C HIS A 97 -17.80 -18.67 -5.30
N ARG A 98 -17.66 -19.05 -6.57
CA ARG A 98 -18.61 -19.99 -7.18
C ARG A 98 -18.33 -21.35 -6.57
N ARG A 99 -19.06 -21.73 -5.52
CA ARG A 99 -19.10 -23.11 -5.05
C ARG A 99 -20.53 -23.46 -4.58
N TRP A 100 -21.19 -24.15 -5.52
CA TRP A 100 -22.39 -25.01 -5.46
C TRP A 100 -23.73 -24.31 -5.21
#